data_AF-F8PPA0-F1
#
_entry.id   AF-F8PPA0-F1
#
_cell.length_a   1.000
_cell.length_b   1.000
_cell.length_c   1.000
_cell.angle_alpha   90.00
_cell.angle_beta   90.00
_cell.angle_gamma   90.00
#
_symmetry.space_group_name_H-M   'P 1'
#
loop_
_entity.id
_entity.type
_entity.pdbx_description
1 polymer ?
#
loop_
_entity_poly.entity_id
_entity_poly.type
_entity_poly.pdbx_seq_one_letter_code
_entity_poly.pdbx_strand_id
1 'polypeptide(L)'
;MSKPPINPDKTAAGIALDPRTLERVIPESKRPDGSVRKQIKIRPGFTPQEDVRRFRGTKQAQMDATSLPKGHIIGWIPPSSAQNKAGAATTPAPNKNAKKRQQQKARRAANADKVAVKEDWEDEDE
;
A
#
# COMPACT_ATOMS: atom_id res chain seq x y z
N MET A 1 13.56 23.61 17.86
CA MET A 1 13.94 22.19 17.66
C MET A 1 12.84 21.34 18.28
N SER A 2 12.10 20.56 17.48
CA SER A 2 11.12 19.62 18.02
C SER A 2 11.83 18.57 18.88
N LYS A 3 11.23 18.19 20.01
CA LYS A 3 11.77 17.10 20.84
C LYS A 3 11.75 15.80 20.01
N PRO A 4 12.80 14.97 20.08
CA PRO A 4 12.78 13.69 19.39
C PRO A 4 11.65 12.82 19.96
N PRO A 5 11.03 11.96 19.14
CA PRO A 5 9.88 11.16 19.56
C PRO A 5 10.25 10.21 20.71
N ILE A 6 9.37 10.08 21.70
CA ILE A 6 9.55 9.19 22.86
C ILE A 6 9.67 7.73 22.43
N ASN A 7 8.96 7.36 21.37
CA ASN A 7 9.06 6.07 20.72
C ASN A 7 9.71 6.28 19.34
N PRO A 8 11.01 5.96 19.16
CA PRO A 8 11.64 6.08 17.87
C PRO A 8 11.05 5.06 16.90
N ASP A 9 10.80 5.48 15.66
CA ASP A 9 10.37 4.58 14.60
C ASP A 9 11.43 3.51 14.35
N LYS A 10 10.97 2.25 14.24
CA LYS A 10 11.83 1.10 13.97
C LYS A 10 11.74 0.75 12.49
N THR A 11 12.90 0.44 11.91
CA THR A 11 13.01 -0.19 10.59
C THR A 11 12.50 -1.63 10.61
N ALA A 12 12.41 -2.28 9.44
CA ALA A 12 11.92 -3.66 9.36
C ALA A 12 12.82 -4.62 10.15
N ALA A 13 14.13 -4.33 10.18
CA ALA A 13 15.14 -5.00 10.99
C ALA A 13 15.04 -4.73 12.50
N GLY A 14 14.10 -3.90 12.95
CA GLY A 14 13.98 -3.49 14.36
C GLY A 14 15.03 -2.47 14.81
N ILE A 15 15.76 -1.84 13.88
CA ILE A 15 16.77 -0.82 14.16
C ILE A 15 16.07 0.52 14.40
N ALA A 16 16.42 1.19 15.48
CA ALA A 16 15.99 2.54 15.82
C ALA A 16 17.17 3.52 15.84
N LEU A 17 16.87 4.81 15.69
CA LEU A 17 17.82 5.88 15.96
C LEU A 17 17.66 6.34 17.42
N ASP A 18 18.75 6.31 18.17
CA ASP A 18 18.76 6.80 19.55
C ASP A 18 18.63 8.34 19.56
N PRO A 19 17.61 8.90 20.23
CA PRO A 19 17.38 10.35 20.25
C PRO A 19 18.48 11.16 20.94
N ARG A 20 19.32 10.55 21.79
CA ARG A 20 20.38 11.24 22.52
C ARG A 20 21.71 11.19 21.79
N THR A 21 22.08 10.01 21.30
CA THR A 21 23.38 9.76 20.68
C THR A 21 23.36 9.82 19.17
N LEU A 22 22.16 9.82 18.56
CA LEU A 22 21.92 9.72 17.12
C LEU A 22 22.56 8.46 16.50
N GLU A 23 22.92 7.47 17.31
CA GLU A 23 23.46 6.19 16.87
C GLU A 23 22.33 5.25 16.42
N ARG A 24 22.66 4.35 15.48
CA ARG A 24 21.76 3.26 15.07
C ARG A 24 21.90 2.10 16.04
N VAL A 25 20.81 1.75 16.71
CA VAL A 25 20.80 0.76 17.79
C VAL A 25 19.57 -0.13 17.70
N ILE A 26 19.71 -1.39 18.12
CA ILE A 26 18.58 -2.26 18.42
C ILE A 26 18.22 -1.98 19.89
N PRO A 27 17.02 -1.44 20.17
CA PRO A 27 16.64 -1.06 21.52
C PRO A 27 16.49 -2.28 22.44
N GLU A 28 16.58 -2.04 23.74
CA GLU A 28 16.30 -3.07 24.74
C GLU A 28 14.88 -3.63 24.59
N SER A 29 14.74 -4.92 24.90
CA SER A 29 13.45 -5.60 24.83
C SER A 29 13.25 -6.50 26.04
N LYS A 30 12.01 -6.65 26.47
CA LYS A 30 11.66 -7.52 27.60
C LYS A 30 11.47 -8.95 27.11
N ARG A 31 12.05 -9.90 27.83
CA ARG A 31 11.80 -11.33 27.64
C ARG A 31 10.44 -11.71 28.26
N PRO A 32 9.85 -12.86 27.89
CA PRO A 32 8.59 -13.33 28.47
C PRO A 32 8.64 -13.52 29.99
N ASP A 33 9.80 -13.88 30.53
CA ASP A 33 10.09 -13.99 31.97
C ASP A 33 10.24 -12.62 32.68
N GLY A 34 10.21 -11.51 31.95
CA GLY A 34 10.32 -10.15 32.47
C GLY A 34 11.75 -9.60 32.53
N SER A 35 12.79 -10.43 32.36
CA SER A 35 14.17 -9.94 32.26
C SER A 35 14.41 -9.12 30.99
N VAL A 36 15.38 -8.21 31.01
CA VAL A 36 15.66 -7.30 29.89
C VAL A 36 16.81 -7.80 29.02
N ARG A 37 16.66 -7.70 27.70
CA ARG A 37 17.72 -7.88 26.71
C ARG A 37 18.45 -6.56 26.53
N LYS A 38 19.78 -6.61 26.62
CA LYS A 38 20.62 -5.42 26.42
C LYS A 38 20.47 -4.83 25.02
N GLN A 39 20.64 -3.52 24.93
CA GLN A 39 20.74 -2.80 23.67
C GLN A 39 21.98 -3.25 22.87
N ILE A 40 21.84 -3.29 21.53
CA ILE A 40 22.92 -3.66 20.61
C ILE A 40 23.24 -2.48 19.69
N LYS A 41 24.51 -2.06 19.67
CA LYS A 41 25.01 -1.02 18.76
C LYS A 41 25.30 -1.61 17.38
N ILE A 42 24.99 -0.83 16.34
CA ILE A 42 25.21 -1.23 14.95
C ILE A 42 26.39 -0.46 14.39
N ARG A 43 27.21 -1.13 13.56
CA ARG A 43 28.33 -0.49 12.89
C ARG A 43 27.83 0.66 11.98
N PRO A 44 28.48 1.83 11.98
CA PRO A 44 28.10 2.91 11.07
C PRO A 44 28.18 2.43 9.62
N GLY A 45 27.14 2.73 8.83
CA GLY A 45 27.01 2.31 7.43
C GLY A 45 26.51 0.88 7.18
N PHE A 46 26.36 0.03 8.21
CA PHE A 46 25.82 -1.33 8.02
C PHE A 46 24.29 -1.30 7.88
N THR A 47 23.76 -1.69 6.72
CA THR A 47 22.32 -1.84 6.49
C THR A 47 21.98 -3.31 6.23
N PRO A 48 21.09 -3.92 7.03
CA PRO A 48 20.70 -5.32 6.83
C PRO A 48 19.85 -5.48 5.57
N GLN A 49 19.77 -6.71 5.05
CA GLN A 49 19.16 -6.99 3.75
C GLN A 49 17.67 -6.63 3.69
N GLU A 50 16.93 -6.79 4.78
CA GLU A 50 15.52 -6.39 4.88
C GLU A 50 15.30 -4.89 4.71
N ASP A 51 16.29 -4.06 5.05
CA ASP A 51 16.24 -2.60 4.92
C ASP A 51 16.84 -2.10 3.59
N VAL A 52 17.50 -2.98 2.81
CA VAL A 52 18.03 -2.63 1.49
C VAL A 52 16.87 -2.41 0.53
N ARG A 53 16.64 -1.14 0.17
CA ARG A 53 15.60 -0.76 -0.79
C ARG A 53 15.97 -1.29 -2.17
N ARG A 54 14.98 -1.84 -2.88
CA ARG A 54 15.11 -2.15 -4.32
C ARG A 54 15.47 -0.88 -5.08
N PHE A 55 16.29 -1.01 -6.12
CA PHE A 55 16.63 0.14 -6.96
C PHE A 55 15.35 0.82 -7.48
N ARG A 56 15.26 2.12 -7.22
CA ARG A 56 14.23 3.00 -7.76
C ARG A 56 14.95 4.12 -8.51
N GLY A 57 14.63 4.29 -9.80
CA GLY A 57 15.16 5.42 -10.57
C GLY A 57 14.77 6.76 -9.93
N THR A 58 15.52 7.82 -10.23
CA THR A 58 15.36 9.16 -9.62
C THR A 58 13.92 9.67 -9.66
N LYS A 59 13.25 9.56 -10.81
CA LYS A 59 11.84 9.95 -10.98
C LYS A 59 10.91 9.16 -10.05
N GLN A 60 11.09 7.84 -9.96
CA GLN A 60 10.24 6.99 -9.12
C GLN A 60 10.45 7.28 -7.63
N ALA A 61 11.71 7.46 -7.21
CA ALA A 61 12.02 7.79 -5.82
C ALA A 61 11.42 9.13 -5.39
N GLN A 62 11.44 10.13 -6.28
CA GLN A 62 10.78 11.43 -6.05
C GLN A 62 9.26 11.28 -5.95
N MET A 63 8.64 10.51 -6.85
CA MET A 63 7.19 10.27 -6.80
C MET A 63 6.79 9.56 -5.51
N ASP A 64 7.54 8.56 -5.04
CA ASP A 64 7.25 7.84 -3.80
C ASP A 64 7.34 8.77 -2.57
N ALA A 65 8.27 9.73 -2.57
CA ALA A 65 8.43 10.69 -1.46
C ALA A 65 7.34 11.77 -1.44
N THR A 66 6.81 12.17 -2.61
CA THR A 66 5.74 13.16 -2.74
C THR A 66 4.35 12.53 -2.78
N SER A 67 4.24 11.19 -2.87
CA SER A 67 2.95 10.51 -2.97
C SER A 67 2.12 10.73 -1.71
N LEU A 68 0.98 11.41 -1.86
CA LEU A 68 -0.01 11.58 -0.80
C LEU A 68 -0.80 10.27 -0.60
N PRO A 69 -1.40 10.06 0.60
CA PRO A 69 -2.18 8.85 0.86
C PRO A 69 -3.33 8.69 -0.14
N LYS A 70 -3.68 7.44 -0.47
CA LYS A 70 -4.73 7.13 -1.45
C LYS A 70 -6.05 7.77 -1.03
N GLY A 71 -6.63 8.58 -1.91
CA GLY A 71 -7.86 9.33 -1.64
C GLY A 71 -7.64 10.77 -1.15
N HIS A 72 -6.39 11.18 -0.95
CA HIS A 72 -6.06 12.57 -0.66
C HIS A 72 -6.02 13.38 -1.96
N ILE A 73 -6.90 14.37 -2.07
CA ILE A 73 -6.94 15.33 -3.18
C ILE A 73 -6.30 16.61 -2.67
N ILE A 74 -5.28 17.09 -3.38
CA ILE A 74 -4.55 18.32 -3.01
C ILE A 74 -5.56 19.48 -2.96
N GLY A 75 -5.66 20.14 -1.81
CA GLY A 75 -6.59 21.26 -1.58
C GLY A 75 -8.00 20.86 -1.13
N TRP A 76 -8.31 19.57 -1.01
CA TRP A 76 -9.57 19.12 -0.45
C TRP A 76 -9.45 18.93 1.07
N ILE A 77 -10.16 19.77 1.82
CA ILE A 77 -10.29 19.66 3.27
C ILE A 77 -11.61 18.92 3.52
N PRO A 78 -11.61 17.74 4.17
CA PRO A 78 -12.88 17.10 4.54
C PRO A 78 -13.63 18.07 5.48
N PRO A 79 -14.92 18.36 5.22
CA PRO A 79 -15.72 19.06 6.21
C PRO A 79 -15.69 18.21 7.48
N SER A 80 -15.40 18.82 8.63
CA SER A 80 -15.33 18.11 9.91
C SER A 80 -16.69 17.49 10.23
N SER A 81 -16.92 16.25 9.80
CA SER A 81 -18.07 15.47 10.24
C SER A 81 -17.78 15.01 11.65
N ALA A 82 -18.36 15.72 12.62
CA ALA A 82 -18.60 15.20 13.96
C ALA A 82 -19.08 13.75 13.88
N GLN A 83 -18.61 12.91 14.82
CA GLN A 83 -19.09 11.54 15.05
C GLN A 83 -20.54 11.37 14.61
N ASN A 84 -20.80 10.53 13.62
CA ASN A 84 -22.12 9.94 13.46
C ASN A 84 -22.03 8.49 13.01
N LYS A 85 -22.91 7.74 13.66
CA LYS A 85 -22.98 6.29 13.82
C LYS A 85 -23.04 5.53 12.49
N ALA A 86 -22.55 4.30 12.57
CA ALA A 86 -22.87 3.23 11.65
C ALA A 86 -24.38 3.15 11.37
N GLY A 87 -24.73 3.00 10.09
CA GLY A 87 -26.08 2.66 9.66
C GLY A 87 -26.54 3.46 8.44
N ALA A 88 -26.27 2.93 7.25
CA ALA A 88 -27.21 2.89 6.12
C ALA A 88 -26.47 2.40 4.88
N ALA A 89 -26.68 1.13 4.53
CA ALA A 89 -26.46 0.64 3.19
C ALA A 89 -27.40 1.39 2.24
N THR A 90 -26.84 2.23 1.37
CA THR A 90 -27.54 2.76 0.20
C THR A 90 -26.73 2.40 -1.04
N THR A 91 -27.20 1.38 -1.74
CA THR A 91 -26.72 1.02 -3.07
C THR A 91 -26.93 2.22 -4.01
N PRO A 92 -25.89 2.76 -4.67
CA PRO A 92 -26.08 3.86 -5.59
C PRO A 92 -26.85 3.38 -6.82
N ALA A 93 -27.91 4.09 -7.18
CA ALA A 93 -28.63 3.84 -8.43
C ALA A 93 -27.66 3.87 -9.63
N PRO A 94 -27.80 2.96 -10.62
CA PRO A 94 -26.83 2.87 -11.71
C PRO A 94 -26.85 4.14 -12.55
N ASN A 95 -25.76 4.91 -12.46
CA ASN A 95 -25.50 6.05 -13.32
C ASN A 95 -25.61 5.60 -14.80
N LYS A 96 -26.07 6.47 -15.70
CA LYS A 96 -26.31 6.19 -17.14
C LYS A 96 -25.11 5.50 -17.82
N ASN A 97 -23.90 5.75 -17.33
CA ASN A 97 -22.66 5.12 -17.79
C ASN A 97 -22.55 3.61 -17.44
N ALA A 98 -23.13 3.16 -16.32
CA ALA A 98 -23.17 1.75 -15.93
C ALA A 98 -24.05 0.94 -16.89
N LYS A 99 -25.20 1.50 -17.31
CA LYS A 99 -26.08 0.87 -18.32
C LYS A 99 -25.38 0.74 -19.68
N LYS A 100 -24.63 1.76 -20.11
CA LYS A 100 -23.87 1.71 -21.38
C LYS A 100 -22.76 0.65 -21.34
N ARG A 101 -22.07 0.49 -20.21
CA ARG A 101 -21.03 -0.55 -20.04
C ARG A 101 -21.62 -1.97 -19.98
N GLN A 102 -22.77 -2.14 -19.31
CA GLN A 102 -23.49 -3.41 -19.31
C GLN A 102 -23.99 -3.79 -20.70
N GLN A 103 -24.54 -2.85 -21.46
CA GLN A 103 -24.96 -3.09 -22.86
C GLN A 103 -23.77 -3.41 -23.78
N GLN A 104 -22.63 -2.73 -23.64
CA GLN A 104 -21.42 -3.09 -24.38
C GLN A 104 -20.90 -4.48 -24.00
N LYS A 105 -20.95 -4.86 -22.72
CA LYS A 105 -20.54 -6.20 -22.27
C LYS A 105 -21.48 -7.28 -22.82
N ALA A 106 -22.79 -7.03 -22.82
CA ALA A 106 -23.78 -7.93 -23.40
C ALA A 106 -23.61 -8.07 -24.92
N ARG A 107 -23.36 -6.96 -25.65
CA ARG A 107 -23.07 -7.00 -27.09
C ARG A 107 -21.77 -7.74 -27.42
N ARG A 108 -20.73 -7.58 -26.59
CA ARG A 108 -19.47 -8.32 -26.74
C ARG A 108 -19.63 -9.81 -26.45
N ALA A 109 -20.39 -10.18 -25.43
CA ALA A 109 -20.72 -11.58 -25.16
C ALA A 109 -21.52 -12.19 -26.32
N ALA A 110 -22.56 -11.51 -26.81
CA ALA A 110 -23.34 -11.97 -27.96
C ALA A 110 -22.52 -12.06 -29.27
N ASN A 111 -21.46 -11.26 -29.42
CA ASN A 111 -20.52 -11.40 -30.55
C ASN A 111 -19.51 -12.53 -30.31
N ALA A 112 -19.06 -12.75 -29.07
CA ALA A 112 -18.18 -13.87 -28.73
C ALA A 112 -18.87 -15.22 -28.96
N ASP A 113 -20.16 -15.34 -28.60
CA ASP A 113 -20.96 -16.54 -28.85
C ASP A 113 -21.17 -16.80 -30.35
N LYS A 114 -21.22 -15.74 -31.19
CA LYS A 114 -21.30 -15.88 -32.66
C LYS A 114 -19.98 -16.24 -33.32
N VAL A 115 -18.85 -15.85 -32.73
CA VAL A 115 -17.51 -16.19 -33.23
C VAL A 115 -17.13 -17.61 -32.83
N ALA A 116 -17.52 -18.06 -31.64
CA ALA A 116 -17.29 -19.44 -31.19
C ALA A 116 -18.00 -20.49 -32.06
N VAL A 117 -19.12 -20.14 -32.71
CA VAL A 117 -19.87 -21.07 -33.57
C VAL A 117 -19.33 -21.12 -35.01
N LYS A 118 -18.41 -20.23 -35.40
CA LYS A 118 -17.92 -20.14 -36.80
C LYS A 118 -16.57 -20.81 -37.06
N GLU A 119 -15.88 -21.31 -36.04
CA GLU A 119 -14.49 -21.79 -36.11
C GLU A 119 -14.32 -23.23 -35.61
N ASP A 120 -15.29 -24.12 -35.89
CA ASP A 120 -15.28 -25.51 -35.38
C ASP A 120 -15.56 -26.58 -36.46
N TRP A 121 -15.21 -26.38 -37.75
CA TRP A 121 -15.28 -27.39 -38.85
C TRP A 121 -14.44 -26.89 -40.06
N GLU A 122 -13.32 -27.46 -40.55
CA GLU A 122 -12.57 -28.70 -40.31
C GLU A 122 -11.09 -28.52 -40.74
N ASP A 123 -10.16 -28.92 -39.87
CA ASP A 123 -8.92 -29.62 -40.20
C ASP A 123 -9.12 -31.05 -39.70
N GLU A 124 -8.96 -32.11 -40.51
CA GLU A 124 -8.22 -33.35 -40.13
C GLU A 124 -8.14 -34.35 -41.32
N ASP A 125 -6.92 -34.79 -41.60
CA ASP A 125 -6.50 -35.77 -42.60
C ASP A 125 -7.13 -37.18 -42.42
N GLU A 126 -7.61 -37.78 -43.52
CA GLU A 126 -7.45 -39.22 -43.84
C GLU A 126 -7.59 -39.50 -45.36
#